data_AF-A0AAW8LEU9-F1
#
_entry.id   AF-A0AAW8LEU9-F1
#
_cell.length_a   1.000
_cell.length_b   1.000
_cell.length_c   1.000
_cell.angle_alpha   90.00
_cell.angle_beta   90.00
_cell.angle_gamma   90.00
#
_symmetry.space_group_name_H-M   'P 1'
#
loop_
_entity.id
_entity.type
_entity.pdbx_description
1 polymer ?
#
loop_
_entity_poly.entity_id
_entity_poly.type
_entity_poly.pdbx_seq_one_letter_code
_entity_poly.pdbx_strand_id
1 'polypeptide(L)'
;MSLPFIVDSLDAIKEEHRALYVEENGKFRLDLEGYEDPKGLKSALQSERDAAKNAKRELQDFQKQFEGIDPEIVKKVFAQLDQDEDARLIADGKVNEVIQKRTEKMRQEHERLISTEKQRADKAEAYANKFKQSVVQGQIVQAAVELGALSEATADIAFLAQSQFSLDENGKAVAIDANGEVIIGKDGTNPLSPKEWVEGLREKKAYFWPKANGSGAPGSGTPNKKWSDYTEAERATLARENPNAFQQLVKTKEA
;
A
#
# COMPACT_ATOMS: atom_id res chain seq x y z
N MET A 1 112.59 -7.84 -24.65
CA MET A 1 112.17 -8.53 -23.41
C MET A 1 110.71 -8.20 -23.17
N SER A 2 109.90 -9.16 -22.72
CA SER A 2 108.51 -8.93 -22.32
C SER A 2 108.47 -8.37 -20.90
N LEU A 3 107.74 -7.28 -20.69
CA LEU A 3 107.47 -6.75 -19.36
C LEU A 3 106.26 -7.49 -18.76
N PRO A 4 106.34 -8.03 -17.53
CA PRO A 4 105.19 -8.62 -16.87
C PRO A 4 104.10 -7.58 -16.61
N PHE A 5 102.83 -7.96 -16.81
CA PHE A 5 101.71 -7.04 -16.63
C PHE A 5 101.45 -6.68 -15.15
N ILE A 6 101.67 -7.63 -14.23
CA ILE A 6 101.54 -7.47 -12.78
C ILE A 6 102.73 -8.16 -12.09
N VAL A 7 103.34 -7.52 -11.09
CA VAL A 7 104.40 -8.08 -10.24
C VAL A 7 104.15 -7.80 -8.76
N ASP A 8 104.65 -8.68 -7.89
CA ASP A 8 104.48 -8.54 -6.43
C ASP A 8 105.51 -7.58 -5.79
N SER A 9 106.64 -7.32 -6.45
CA SER A 9 107.67 -6.35 -6.02
C SER A 9 108.38 -5.70 -7.21
N LEU A 10 108.72 -4.41 -7.07
CA LEU A 10 109.55 -3.68 -8.03
C LEU A 10 110.99 -4.20 -8.12
N ASP A 11 111.45 -4.98 -7.14
CA ASP A 11 112.79 -5.59 -7.15
C ASP A 11 112.95 -6.59 -8.29
N ALA A 12 111.85 -7.22 -8.73
CA ALA A 12 111.83 -8.12 -9.88
C ALA A 12 111.88 -7.39 -11.23
N ILE A 13 111.76 -6.06 -11.24
CA ILE A 13 111.79 -5.21 -12.44
C ILE A 13 113.12 -4.45 -12.47
N LYS A 14 113.75 -4.44 -13.65
CA LYS A 14 114.96 -3.64 -13.88
C LYS A 14 114.69 -2.17 -13.59
N GLU A 15 115.65 -1.50 -12.97
CA GLU A 15 115.52 -0.12 -12.48
C GLU A 15 114.99 0.86 -13.55
N GLU A 16 115.46 0.70 -14.78
CA GLU A 16 115.05 1.44 -15.99
C GLU A 16 113.56 1.34 -16.35
N HIS A 17 112.86 0.30 -15.90
CA HIS A 17 111.44 0.06 -16.21
C HIS A 17 110.53 0.25 -15.00
N ARG A 18 111.06 0.48 -13.79
CA ARG A 18 110.26 0.64 -12.56
C ARG A 18 109.32 1.85 -12.63
N ALA A 19 109.73 2.91 -13.32
CA ALA A 19 108.92 4.12 -13.52
C ALA A 19 107.67 3.89 -14.38
N LEU A 20 107.58 2.76 -15.09
CA LEU A 20 106.43 2.38 -15.92
C LEU A 20 105.40 1.55 -15.14
N TYR A 21 105.58 1.34 -13.83
CA TYR A 21 104.66 0.56 -13.00
C TYR A 21 103.98 1.44 -11.94
N VAL A 22 102.69 1.21 -11.75
CA VAL A 22 101.85 1.88 -10.73
C VAL A 22 101.38 0.85 -9.71
N GLU A 23 101.37 1.22 -8.44
CA GLU A 23 100.88 0.37 -7.35
C GLU A 23 99.34 0.32 -7.36
N GLU A 24 98.76 -0.88 -7.40
CA GLU A 24 97.33 -1.11 -7.38
C GLU A 24 97.02 -2.38 -6.56
N ASN A 25 96.26 -2.22 -5.46
CA ASN A 25 95.89 -3.31 -4.53
C ASN A 25 97.08 -4.13 -3.98
N GLY A 26 98.20 -3.48 -3.66
CA GLY A 26 99.39 -4.12 -3.06
C GLY A 26 100.27 -4.91 -4.05
N LYS A 27 100.05 -4.72 -5.35
CA LYS A 27 100.90 -5.22 -6.44
C LYS A 27 101.26 -4.07 -7.39
N PHE A 28 102.32 -4.24 -8.18
CA PHE A 28 102.73 -3.25 -9.19
C PHE A 28 102.26 -3.68 -10.57
N ARG A 29 101.47 -2.84 -11.26
CA ARG A 29 100.94 -3.09 -12.61
C ARG A 29 101.59 -2.15 -13.62
N LEU A 30 101.87 -2.66 -14.82
CA LEU A 30 102.37 -1.83 -15.93
C LEU A 30 101.35 -0.74 -16.29
N ASP A 31 101.79 0.51 -16.29
CA ASP A 31 101.00 1.68 -16.64
C ASP A 31 100.87 1.77 -18.17
N LEU A 32 99.69 1.40 -18.67
CA LEU A 32 99.35 1.45 -20.08
C LEU A 32 98.33 2.56 -20.28
N GLU A 33 98.66 3.53 -21.11
CA GLU A 33 97.77 4.63 -21.46
C GLU A 33 96.47 4.08 -22.10
N GLY A 34 95.31 4.43 -21.54
CA GLY A 34 93.99 3.98 -22.00
C GLY A 34 93.52 2.62 -21.48
N TYR A 35 94.24 2.00 -20.53
CA TYR A 35 93.81 0.74 -19.91
C TYR A 35 92.72 0.96 -18.84
N GLU A 36 91.52 0.44 -19.09
CA GLU A 36 90.46 0.29 -18.08
C GLU A 36 90.41 -1.17 -17.59
N ASP A 37 90.29 -1.38 -16.27
CA ASP A 37 90.23 -2.72 -15.69
C ASP A 37 88.98 -3.49 -16.18
N PRO A 38 89.14 -4.57 -16.98
CA PRO A 38 88.02 -5.34 -17.49
C PRO A 38 87.23 -6.05 -16.38
N LYS A 39 87.78 -6.16 -15.15
CA LYS A 39 87.09 -6.77 -14.01
C LYS A 39 85.93 -5.90 -13.52
N GLY A 40 86.10 -4.58 -13.48
CA GLY A 40 85.04 -3.62 -13.13
C GLY A 40 83.90 -3.64 -14.16
N LEU A 41 84.26 -3.57 -15.44
CA LEU A 41 83.33 -3.70 -16.57
C LEU A 41 82.57 -5.03 -16.57
N LYS A 42 83.25 -6.15 -16.29
CA LYS A 42 82.62 -7.48 -16.21
C LYS A 42 81.67 -7.60 -15.01
N SER A 43 82.01 -6.98 -13.88
CA SER A 43 81.14 -6.93 -12.70
C SER A 43 79.89 -6.09 -12.95
N ALA A 44 80.03 -4.90 -13.55
CA ALA A 44 78.91 -4.05 -13.93
C ALA A 44 78.00 -4.75 -14.96
N LEU A 45 78.59 -5.36 -15.99
CA LEU A 45 77.84 -6.13 -16.99
C LEU A 45 77.10 -7.33 -16.38
N GLN A 46 77.70 -7.99 -15.39
CA GLN A 46 77.04 -9.09 -14.67
C GLN A 46 75.86 -8.58 -13.84
N SER A 47 76.02 -7.46 -13.13
CA SER A 47 74.94 -6.83 -12.36
C SER A 47 73.78 -6.40 -13.26
N GLU A 48 74.06 -5.79 -14.40
CA GLU A 48 73.05 -5.42 -15.40
C GLU A 48 72.30 -6.64 -15.94
N ARG A 49 73.02 -7.73 -16.22
CA ARG A 49 72.40 -8.99 -16.66
C ARG A 49 71.49 -9.59 -15.60
N ASP A 50 71.89 -9.54 -14.33
CA ASP A 50 71.09 -10.08 -13.24
C ASP A 50 69.86 -9.18 -12.95
N ALA A 51 70.01 -7.84 -13.03
CA ALA A 51 68.91 -6.90 -12.98
C ALA A 51 67.90 -7.12 -14.12
N ALA A 52 68.38 -7.27 -15.36
CA ALA A 52 67.53 -7.55 -16.52
C ALA A 52 66.80 -8.89 -16.40
N LYS A 53 67.47 -9.92 -15.87
CA LYS A 53 66.83 -11.23 -15.60
C LYS A 53 65.75 -11.11 -14.53
N ASN A 54 65.99 -10.37 -13.45
CA ASN A 54 65.02 -10.16 -12.38
C ASN A 54 63.82 -9.37 -12.89
N ALA A 55 64.04 -8.25 -13.58
CA ALA A 55 62.96 -7.46 -14.19
C ALA A 55 62.13 -8.29 -15.18
N LYS A 56 62.78 -9.17 -15.97
CA LYS A 56 62.07 -10.07 -16.87
C LYS A 56 61.21 -11.10 -16.13
N ARG A 57 61.70 -11.65 -15.01
CA ARG A 57 60.92 -12.58 -14.17
C ARG A 57 59.72 -11.87 -13.55
N GLU A 58 59.94 -10.70 -12.94
CA GLU A 58 58.87 -9.90 -12.34
C GLU A 58 57.81 -9.52 -13.38
N LEU A 59 58.23 -9.11 -14.58
CA LEU A 59 57.30 -8.77 -15.66
C LEU A 59 56.50 -10.00 -16.11
N GLN A 60 57.12 -11.18 -16.20
CA GLN A 60 56.42 -12.42 -16.52
C GLN A 60 55.42 -12.83 -15.42
N ASP A 61 55.78 -12.65 -14.16
CA ASP A 61 54.90 -12.97 -13.04
C ASP A 61 53.74 -11.98 -12.96
N PHE A 62 53.98 -10.70 -13.22
CA PHE A 62 52.92 -9.69 -13.35
C PHE A 62 52.00 -10.02 -14.53
N GLN A 63 52.56 -10.36 -15.70
CA GLN A 63 51.77 -10.78 -16.86
C GLN A 63 50.87 -11.97 -16.56
N LYS A 64 51.36 -12.98 -15.82
CA LYS A 64 50.55 -14.13 -15.38
C LYS A 64 49.44 -13.74 -14.41
N GLN A 65 49.69 -12.82 -13.49
CA GLN A 65 48.68 -12.35 -12.54
C GLN A 65 47.50 -11.63 -13.23
N PHE A 66 47.78 -10.95 -14.34
CA PHE A 66 46.77 -10.24 -15.13
C PHE A 66 46.35 -11.01 -16.40
N GLU A 67 46.81 -12.25 -16.57
CA GLU A 67 46.47 -13.06 -17.73
C GLU A 67 44.96 -13.38 -17.72
N GLY A 68 44.25 -12.89 -18.74
CA GLY A 68 42.78 -13.00 -18.83
C GLY A 68 42.01 -11.80 -18.26
N ILE A 69 42.68 -10.78 -17.71
CA ILE A 69 42.05 -9.52 -17.30
C ILE A 69 42.23 -8.49 -18.42
N ASP A 70 41.13 -8.07 -19.04
CA ASP A 70 41.14 -6.98 -20.04
C ASP A 70 41.15 -5.61 -19.33
N PRO A 71 42.18 -4.77 -19.53
CA PRO A 71 42.28 -3.45 -18.91
C PRO A 71 41.11 -2.52 -19.24
N GLU A 72 40.52 -2.62 -20.43
CA GLU A 72 39.38 -1.80 -20.83
C GLU A 72 38.07 -2.26 -20.16
N ILE A 73 37.94 -3.57 -19.91
CA ILE A 73 36.83 -4.10 -19.09
C ILE A 73 36.98 -3.61 -17.65
N VAL A 74 38.19 -3.66 -17.09
CA VAL A 74 38.45 -3.15 -15.73
C VAL A 74 38.08 -1.67 -15.62
N LYS A 75 38.51 -0.82 -16.55
CA LYS A 75 38.11 0.60 -16.57
C LYS A 75 36.60 0.79 -16.65
N LYS A 76 35.91 0.00 -17.48
CA LYS A 76 34.44 0.06 -17.59
C LYS A 76 33.74 -0.38 -16.30
N VAL A 77 34.22 -1.44 -15.66
CA VAL A 77 33.69 -1.92 -14.37
C VAL A 77 33.90 -0.87 -13.28
N PHE A 78 35.08 -0.24 -13.21
CA PHE A 78 35.33 0.87 -12.28
C PHE A 78 34.45 2.10 -12.57
N ALA A 79 34.23 2.45 -13.84
CA ALA A 79 33.32 3.54 -14.21
C ALA A 79 31.85 3.24 -13.84
N GLN A 80 31.43 1.98 -13.94
CA GLN A 80 30.10 1.54 -13.49
C GLN A 80 29.99 1.53 -11.95
N LEU A 81 31.06 1.14 -11.25
CA LEU A 81 31.17 1.21 -9.80
C LEU A 81 31.06 2.64 -9.27
N ASP A 82 31.66 3.62 -9.93
CA ASP A 82 31.56 5.03 -9.54
C ASP A 82 30.15 5.61 -9.71
N GLN A 83 29.35 5.04 -10.61
CA GLN A 83 27.97 5.45 -10.85
C GLN A 83 26.96 4.80 -9.90
N ASP A 84 27.31 3.66 -9.30
CA ASP A 84 26.45 2.93 -8.38
C ASP A 84 27.01 2.99 -6.95
N GLU A 85 26.38 3.83 -6.11
CA GLU A 85 26.74 3.96 -4.69
C GLU A 85 26.79 2.61 -3.96
N ASP A 86 25.87 1.68 -4.26
CA ASP A 86 25.86 0.37 -3.62
C ASP A 86 27.07 -0.45 -4.10
N ALA A 87 27.40 -0.40 -5.38
CA ALA A 87 28.58 -1.07 -5.93
C ALA A 87 29.88 -0.51 -5.33
N ARG A 88 29.99 0.82 -5.20
CA ARG A 88 31.13 1.47 -4.56
C ARG A 88 31.29 1.05 -3.11
N LEU A 89 30.20 1.02 -2.34
CA LEU A 89 30.21 0.54 -0.95
C LEU A 89 30.60 -0.94 -0.87
N ILE A 90 30.21 -1.78 -1.84
CA ILE A 90 30.64 -3.18 -1.92
C ILE A 90 32.14 -3.29 -2.20
N ALA A 91 32.67 -2.50 -3.15
CA ALA A 91 34.11 -2.46 -3.46
C ALA A 91 34.94 -1.95 -2.28
N ASP A 92 34.42 -0.99 -1.50
CA ASP A 92 35.01 -0.49 -0.26
C ASP A 92 34.90 -1.49 0.92
N GLY A 93 34.34 -2.68 0.70
CA GLY A 93 34.13 -3.72 1.72
C GLY A 93 33.00 -3.42 2.71
N LYS A 94 32.21 -2.36 2.47
CA LYS A 94 31.08 -1.91 3.31
C LYS A 94 29.76 -2.58 2.94
N VAL A 95 29.80 -3.90 2.69
CA VAL A 95 28.64 -4.69 2.28
C VAL A 95 27.48 -4.59 3.28
N ASN A 96 27.78 -4.52 4.58
CA ASN A 96 26.77 -4.37 5.63
C ASN A 96 25.96 -3.07 5.50
N GLU A 97 26.58 -1.97 5.08
CA GLU A 97 25.92 -0.69 4.89
C GLU A 97 24.93 -0.73 3.71
N VAL A 98 25.31 -1.40 2.62
CA VAL A 98 24.43 -1.65 1.46
C VAL A 98 23.24 -2.51 1.85
N ILE A 99 23.48 -3.58 2.60
CA ILE A 99 22.39 -4.45 3.08
C ILE A 99 21.43 -3.65 3.96
N GLN A 100 21.93 -2.84 4.89
CA GLN A 100 21.08 -1.97 5.73
C GLN A 100 20.28 -0.99 4.88
N LYS A 101 20.92 -0.27 3.96
CA LYS A 101 20.27 0.72 3.08
C LYS A 101 19.17 0.07 2.22
N ARG A 102 19.45 -1.08 1.61
CA ARG A 102 18.46 -1.84 0.81
C ARG A 102 17.33 -2.37 1.68
N THR A 103 17.64 -2.92 2.85
CA THR A 103 16.63 -3.44 3.78
C THR A 103 15.72 -2.33 4.27
N GLU A 104 16.27 -1.15 4.55
CA GLU A 104 15.51 0.01 4.98
C GLU A 104 14.61 0.54 3.87
N LYS A 105 15.14 0.71 2.65
CA LYS A 105 14.34 1.08 1.48
C LYS A 105 13.22 0.07 1.21
N MET A 106 13.51 -1.21 1.30
CA MET A 106 12.53 -2.29 1.14
C MET A 106 11.46 -2.24 2.22
N ARG A 107 11.83 -2.02 3.50
CA ARG A 107 10.87 -1.84 4.59
C ARG A 107 9.97 -0.64 4.37
N GLN A 108 10.53 0.50 3.99
CA GLN A 108 9.74 1.71 3.70
C GLN A 108 8.77 1.50 2.54
N GLU A 109 9.22 0.84 1.46
CA GLU A 109 8.33 0.55 0.32
C GLU A 109 7.24 -0.45 0.70
N HIS A 110 7.55 -1.50 1.46
CA HIS A 110 6.54 -2.42 1.95
C HIS A 110 5.53 -1.76 2.90
N GLU A 111 5.98 -0.91 3.82
CA GLU A 111 5.08 -0.16 4.70
C GLU A 111 4.18 0.77 3.88
N ARG A 112 4.72 1.42 2.84
CA ARG A 112 3.94 2.25 1.91
C ARG A 112 2.90 1.43 1.14
N LEU A 113 3.26 0.24 0.66
CA LEU A 113 2.34 -0.65 -0.04
C LEU A 113 1.24 -1.17 0.90
N ILE A 114 1.61 -1.63 2.09
CA ILE A 114 0.67 -2.13 3.09
C ILE A 114 -0.30 -1.04 3.51
N SER A 115 0.19 0.17 3.81
CA SER A 115 -0.68 1.29 4.17
C SER A 115 -1.61 1.70 3.04
N THR A 116 -1.14 1.69 1.78
CA THR A 116 -1.97 1.97 0.60
C THR A 116 -3.07 0.92 0.42
N GLU A 117 -2.72 -0.36 0.51
CA GLU A 117 -3.70 -1.46 0.38
C GLU A 117 -4.69 -1.49 1.54
N LYS A 118 -4.25 -1.20 2.78
CA LYS A 118 -5.16 -1.03 3.93
C LYS A 118 -6.15 0.10 3.69
N GLN A 119 -5.69 1.28 3.27
CA GLN A 119 -6.59 2.40 2.96
C GLN A 119 -7.58 2.06 1.83
N ARG A 120 -7.16 1.25 0.85
CA ARG A 120 -8.05 0.79 -0.23
C ARG A 120 -9.09 -0.19 0.32
N ALA A 121 -8.69 -1.14 1.15
CA ALA A 121 -9.58 -2.11 1.80
C ALA A 121 -10.60 -1.38 2.69
N ASP A 122 -10.15 -0.47 3.56
CA ASP A 122 -11.02 0.31 4.46
C ASP A 122 -12.07 1.12 3.67
N LYS A 123 -11.66 1.74 2.55
CA LYS A 123 -12.57 2.48 1.66
C LYS A 123 -13.58 1.54 0.99
N ALA A 124 -13.15 0.38 0.53
CA ALA A 124 -14.01 -0.61 -0.10
C ALA A 124 -15.02 -1.18 0.90
N GLU A 125 -14.59 -1.51 2.12
CA GLU A 125 -15.46 -1.98 3.21
C GLU A 125 -16.47 -0.91 3.63
N ALA A 126 -16.02 0.34 3.81
CA ALA A 126 -16.91 1.44 4.14
C ALA A 126 -17.96 1.67 3.04
N TYR A 127 -17.57 1.59 1.77
CA TYR A 127 -18.50 1.68 0.65
C TYR A 127 -19.46 0.49 0.61
N ALA A 128 -18.95 -0.73 0.77
CA ALA A 128 -19.77 -1.94 0.79
C ALA A 128 -20.80 -1.90 1.92
N ASN A 129 -20.43 -1.45 3.12
CA ASN A 129 -21.35 -1.31 4.25
C ASN A 129 -22.45 -0.28 3.97
N LYS A 130 -22.10 0.88 3.40
CA LYS A 130 -23.09 1.90 2.98
C LYS A 130 -24.02 1.37 1.88
N PHE A 131 -23.47 0.65 0.91
CA PHE A 131 -24.24 0.03 -0.16
C PHE A 131 -25.21 -1.01 0.39
N LYS A 132 -24.74 -1.94 1.24
CA LYS A 132 -25.58 -2.94 1.91
C LYS A 132 -26.73 -2.28 2.68
N GLN A 133 -26.44 -1.25 3.47
CA GLN A 133 -27.46 -0.49 4.21
C GLN A 133 -28.47 0.16 3.25
N SER A 134 -28.02 0.77 2.15
CA SER A 134 -28.90 1.38 1.16
C SER A 134 -29.80 0.36 0.46
N VAL A 135 -29.29 -0.83 0.13
CA VAL A 135 -30.08 -1.90 -0.50
C VAL A 135 -31.15 -2.42 0.48
N VAL A 136 -30.76 -2.68 1.72
CA VAL A 136 -31.71 -3.06 2.79
C VAL A 136 -32.78 -1.98 2.94
N GLN A 137 -32.40 -0.72 3.05
CA GLN A 137 -33.34 0.41 3.15
C GLN A 137 -34.32 0.42 1.98
N GLY A 138 -33.84 0.25 0.75
CA GLY A 138 -34.68 0.18 -0.45
C GLY A 138 -35.68 -0.97 -0.42
N GLN A 139 -35.25 -2.16 0.00
CA GLN A 139 -36.16 -3.32 0.12
C GLN A 139 -37.21 -3.15 1.22
N ILE A 140 -36.85 -2.51 2.34
CA ILE A 140 -37.81 -2.18 3.42
C ILE A 140 -38.83 -1.14 2.93
N VAL A 141 -38.38 -0.08 2.26
CA VAL A 141 -39.27 0.95 1.69
C VAL A 141 -40.22 0.32 0.68
N GLN A 142 -39.71 -0.53 -0.21
CA GLN A 142 -40.53 -1.24 -1.21
C GLN A 142 -41.62 -2.08 -0.52
N ALA A 143 -41.27 -2.86 0.50
CA ALA A 143 -42.24 -3.64 1.28
C ALA A 143 -43.26 -2.76 2.00
N ALA A 144 -42.85 -1.61 2.55
CA ALA A 144 -43.74 -0.65 3.19
C ALA A 144 -44.75 -0.04 2.21
N VAL A 145 -44.29 0.35 1.02
CA VAL A 145 -45.16 0.87 -0.05
C VAL A 145 -46.16 -0.19 -0.49
N GLU A 146 -45.72 -1.43 -0.72
CA GLU A 146 -46.60 -2.55 -1.09
C GLU A 146 -47.67 -2.84 -0.05
N LEU A 147 -47.36 -2.62 1.24
CA LEU A 147 -48.30 -2.79 2.35
C LEU A 147 -49.11 -1.53 2.66
N GLY A 148 -49.02 -0.49 1.82
CA GLY A 148 -49.82 0.73 1.92
C GLY A 148 -49.42 1.66 3.07
N ALA A 149 -48.15 1.67 3.46
CA ALA A 149 -47.64 2.67 4.41
C ALA A 149 -47.75 4.09 3.81
N LEU A 150 -47.87 5.10 4.67
CA LEU A 150 -47.84 6.50 4.26
C LEU A 150 -46.47 6.84 3.64
N SER A 151 -46.47 7.60 2.55
CA SER A 151 -45.23 8.02 1.86
C SER A 151 -44.23 8.68 2.82
N GLU A 152 -44.73 9.54 3.69
CA GLU A 152 -43.99 10.31 4.69
C GLU A 152 -43.39 9.41 5.79
N ALA A 153 -43.97 8.23 6.02
CA ALA A 153 -43.51 7.26 7.02
C ALA A 153 -42.48 6.27 6.49
N THR A 154 -42.33 6.13 5.17
CA THR A 154 -41.44 5.11 4.57
C THR A 154 -39.98 5.26 5.00
N ALA A 155 -39.48 6.50 5.12
CA ALA A 155 -38.13 6.79 5.60
C ALA A 155 -37.96 6.37 7.07
N ASP A 156 -38.93 6.67 7.93
CA ASP A 156 -38.92 6.31 9.35
C ASP A 156 -38.98 4.78 9.54
N ILE A 157 -39.82 4.10 8.77
CA ILE A 157 -39.92 2.63 8.78
C ILE A 157 -38.56 2.02 8.40
N ALA A 158 -37.91 2.55 7.36
CA ALA A 158 -36.62 2.05 6.91
C ALA A 158 -35.50 2.32 7.93
N PHE A 159 -35.56 3.47 8.63
CA PHE A 159 -34.65 3.78 9.74
C PHE A 159 -34.81 2.79 10.91
N LEU A 160 -36.04 2.45 11.28
CA LEU A 160 -36.31 1.45 12.33
C LEU A 160 -35.78 0.05 11.99
N ALA A 161 -35.71 -0.28 10.69
CA ALA A 161 -35.20 -1.57 10.21
C ALA A 161 -33.67 -1.64 10.18
N GLN A 162 -32.95 -0.51 10.21
CA GLN A 162 -31.51 -0.44 9.93
C GLN A 162 -30.65 -1.31 10.85
N SER A 163 -31.02 -1.43 12.13
CA SER A 163 -30.30 -2.28 13.11
C SER A 163 -30.83 -3.71 13.20
N GLN A 164 -31.93 -4.00 12.52
CA GLN A 164 -32.64 -5.29 12.59
C GLN A 164 -32.48 -6.10 11.31
N PHE A 165 -31.85 -5.54 10.28
CA PHE A 165 -31.69 -6.19 8.99
C PHE A 165 -30.24 -6.12 8.51
N SER A 166 -29.83 -7.18 7.84
CA SER A 166 -28.58 -7.26 7.08
C SER A 166 -28.86 -7.73 5.65
N LEU A 167 -27.87 -7.57 4.78
CA LEU A 167 -27.93 -8.09 3.42
C LEU A 167 -27.21 -9.45 3.37
N ASP A 168 -27.90 -10.48 2.92
CA ASP A 168 -27.30 -11.80 2.70
C ASP A 168 -26.43 -11.84 1.43
N GLU A 169 -25.80 -13.00 1.18
CA GLU A 169 -24.93 -13.22 0.02
C GLU A 169 -25.69 -13.15 -1.32
N ASN A 170 -27.02 -13.35 -1.29
CA ASN A 170 -27.89 -13.30 -2.47
C ASN A 170 -28.43 -11.88 -2.73
N GLY A 171 -28.07 -10.89 -1.91
CA GLY A 171 -28.57 -9.53 -2.01
C GLY A 171 -29.99 -9.34 -1.49
N LYS A 172 -30.48 -10.23 -0.64
CA LYS A 172 -31.79 -10.14 0.02
C LYS A 172 -31.62 -9.62 1.45
N ALA A 173 -32.49 -8.69 1.85
CA ALA A 173 -32.57 -8.22 3.21
C ALA A 173 -33.14 -9.34 4.10
N VAL A 174 -32.41 -9.69 5.16
CA VAL A 174 -32.78 -10.71 6.14
C VAL A 174 -32.76 -10.09 7.53
N ALA A 175 -33.76 -10.38 8.35
CA ALA A 175 -33.78 -9.88 9.71
C ALA A 175 -32.75 -10.60 10.57
N ILE A 176 -32.09 -9.86 11.46
CA ILE A 176 -31.09 -10.36 12.39
C ILE A 176 -31.45 -9.99 13.84
N ASP A 177 -31.01 -10.83 14.78
CA ASP A 177 -31.15 -10.60 16.20
C ASP A 177 -30.02 -9.73 16.79
N ALA A 178 -30.00 -9.55 18.11
CA ALA A 178 -28.97 -8.77 18.80
C ALA A 178 -27.56 -9.37 18.69
N ASN A 179 -27.45 -10.66 18.39
CA ASN A 179 -26.19 -11.38 18.21
C ASN A 179 -25.75 -11.39 16.73
N GLY A 180 -26.57 -10.89 15.82
CA GLY A 180 -26.34 -10.91 14.37
C GLY A 180 -26.76 -12.22 13.71
N GLU A 181 -27.48 -13.09 14.41
CA GLU A 181 -28.02 -14.33 13.87
C GLU A 181 -29.32 -14.07 13.10
N VAL A 182 -29.54 -14.82 12.02
CA VAL A 182 -30.71 -14.63 11.16
C VAL A 182 -31.98 -15.10 11.87
N ILE A 183 -32.97 -14.23 11.95
CA ILE A 183 -34.29 -14.53 12.51
C ILE A 183 -35.12 -15.26 11.45
N ILE A 184 -35.72 -16.38 11.82
CA ILE A 184 -36.60 -17.17 10.95
C ILE A 184 -38.02 -16.58 10.94
N GLY A 185 -38.62 -16.51 9.75
CA GLY A 185 -39.95 -15.97 9.50
C GLY A 185 -41.09 -16.89 9.95
N LYS A 186 -42.32 -16.51 9.60
CA LYS A 186 -43.53 -17.25 10.03
C LYS A 186 -43.63 -18.64 9.39
N ASP A 187 -42.91 -18.87 8.30
CA ASP A 187 -42.85 -20.13 7.57
C ASP A 187 -41.91 -21.18 8.21
N GLY A 188 -41.17 -20.80 9.26
CA GLY A 188 -40.30 -21.70 10.02
C GLY A 188 -39.06 -22.20 9.27
N THR A 189 -38.81 -21.72 8.05
CA THR A 189 -37.70 -22.21 7.21
C THR A 189 -36.87 -21.06 6.62
N ASN A 190 -37.52 -19.99 6.15
CA ASN A 190 -36.82 -18.89 5.52
C ASN A 190 -36.54 -17.76 6.52
N PRO A 191 -35.50 -16.94 6.27
CA PRO A 191 -35.29 -15.71 7.01
C PRO A 191 -36.52 -14.80 6.95
N LEU A 192 -36.83 -14.16 8.08
CA LEU A 192 -37.88 -13.15 8.17
C LEU A 192 -37.62 -12.06 7.14
N SER A 193 -38.57 -11.91 6.22
CA SER A 193 -38.47 -10.98 5.10
C SER A 193 -38.86 -9.55 5.50
N PRO A 194 -38.44 -8.54 4.72
CA PRO A 194 -38.92 -7.16 4.85
C PRO A 194 -40.43 -7.06 4.96
N LYS A 195 -41.18 -7.80 4.14
CA LYS A 195 -42.63 -7.78 4.10
C LYS A 195 -43.25 -8.28 5.40
N GLU A 196 -42.84 -9.44 5.88
CA GLU A 196 -43.36 -10.02 7.13
C GLU A 196 -43.04 -9.14 8.35
N TRP A 197 -41.86 -8.53 8.37
CA TRP A 197 -41.49 -7.60 9.45
C TRP A 197 -42.33 -6.32 9.41
N VAL A 198 -42.55 -5.73 8.23
CA VAL A 198 -43.40 -4.55 8.06
C VAL A 198 -44.86 -4.87 8.43
N GLU A 199 -45.37 -6.06 8.12
CA GLU A 199 -46.70 -6.51 8.59
C GLU A 199 -46.79 -6.50 10.12
N GLY A 200 -45.79 -7.07 10.80
CA GLY A 200 -45.72 -7.04 12.26
C GLY A 200 -45.55 -5.61 12.81
N LEU A 201 -44.86 -4.74 12.07
CA LEU A 201 -44.72 -3.32 12.42
C LEU A 201 -46.06 -2.60 12.34
N ARG A 202 -46.92 -2.92 11.38
CA ARG A 202 -48.27 -2.35 11.23
C ARG A 202 -49.15 -2.60 12.44
N GLU A 203 -49.07 -3.80 13.01
CA GLU A 203 -49.81 -4.15 14.22
C GLU A 203 -49.34 -3.32 15.44
N LYS A 204 -48.03 -3.08 15.54
CA LYS A 204 -47.42 -2.37 16.69
C LYS A 204 -47.41 -0.85 16.55
N LYS A 205 -47.33 -0.34 15.32
CA LYS A 205 -47.17 1.08 14.96
C LYS A 205 -48.13 1.46 13.84
N ALA A 206 -49.42 1.26 14.08
CA ALA A 206 -50.49 1.52 13.11
C ALA A 206 -50.53 2.97 12.57
N TYR A 207 -49.93 3.94 13.27
CA TYR A 207 -49.88 5.34 12.85
C TYR A 207 -49.04 5.61 11.60
N PHE A 208 -48.19 4.68 11.18
CA PHE A 208 -47.47 4.78 9.89
C PHE A 208 -48.33 4.43 8.67
N TRP A 209 -49.53 3.91 8.91
CA TRP A 209 -50.50 3.60 7.86
C TRP A 209 -51.64 4.61 7.88
N PRO A 210 -52.32 4.82 6.74
CA PRO A 210 -53.57 5.58 6.72
C PRO A 210 -54.51 5.02 7.77
N LYS A 211 -55.07 5.91 8.59
CA LYS A 211 -56.21 5.52 9.44
C LYS A 211 -57.28 4.98 8.50
N ALA A 212 -57.87 3.84 8.84
CA ALA A 212 -59.08 3.43 8.19
C ALA A 212 -60.08 4.59 8.37
N ASN A 213 -60.34 5.33 7.31
CA ASN A 213 -61.58 6.07 7.22
C ASN A 213 -62.63 4.98 7.23
N GLY A 214 -63.17 4.70 8.42
CA GLY A 214 -64.45 4.03 8.54
C GLY A 214 -65.34 4.71 7.52
N SER A 215 -65.88 3.90 6.62
CA SER A 215 -66.91 4.33 5.69
C SER A 215 -67.81 5.29 6.45
N GLY A 216 -67.89 6.53 6.00
CA GLY A 216 -68.95 7.44 6.40
C GLY A 216 -70.26 6.90 5.85
N ALA A 217 -70.66 5.70 6.28
CA ALA A 217 -72.02 5.26 6.24
C ALA A 217 -72.77 6.32 7.05
N PRO A 218 -73.69 7.09 6.43
CA PRO A 218 -74.45 8.07 7.16
C PRO A 218 -75.18 7.30 8.27
N GLY A 219 -74.81 7.56 9.52
CA GLY A 219 -75.45 6.97 10.67
C GLY A 219 -76.93 7.25 10.59
N SER A 220 -77.72 6.20 10.29
CA SER A 220 -79.16 6.21 10.46
C SER A 220 -79.45 6.32 11.94
N GLY A 221 -79.53 7.55 12.44
CA GLY A 221 -79.60 7.82 13.87
C GLY A 221 -79.92 9.27 14.20
N THR A 222 -80.75 9.93 13.40
CA THR A 222 -81.51 11.08 13.87
C THR A 222 -82.97 10.79 13.58
N PRO A 223 -83.82 10.57 14.61
CA PRO A 223 -85.24 10.38 14.39
C PRO A 223 -85.75 11.68 13.77
N ASN A 224 -86.23 11.61 12.53
CA ASN A 224 -86.88 12.72 11.86
C ASN A 224 -88.25 12.90 12.54
N LYS A 225 -88.25 13.58 13.69
CA LYS A 225 -89.47 13.90 14.45
C LYS A 225 -90.40 14.71 13.53
N LYS A 226 -91.63 14.22 13.35
CA LYS A 226 -92.64 14.87 12.53
C LYS A 226 -93.34 15.96 13.32
N TRP A 227 -94.10 16.82 12.65
CA TRP A 227 -94.87 17.90 13.27
C TRP A 227 -95.62 17.45 14.53
N SER A 228 -96.26 16.27 14.49
CA SER A 228 -97.01 15.65 15.60
C SER A 228 -96.20 15.39 16.87
N ASP A 229 -94.88 15.25 16.76
CA ASP A 229 -94.00 14.82 17.84
C ASP A 229 -93.51 15.99 18.70
N TYR A 230 -93.83 17.23 18.30
CA TYR A 230 -93.56 18.45 19.05
C TYR A 230 -94.83 19.01 19.66
N THR A 231 -94.76 19.41 20.92
CA THR A 231 -95.79 20.21 21.59
C THR A 231 -95.83 21.63 21.02
N GLU A 232 -96.93 22.34 21.23
CA GLU A 232 -97.07 23.73 20.77
C GLU A 232 -96.00 24.67 21.34
N ALA A 233 -95.62 24.45 22.61
CA ALA A 233 -94.55 25.19 23.27
C ALA A 233 -93.18 24.94 22.61
N GLU A 234 -92.86 23.68 22.27
CA GLU A 234 -91.60 23.32 21.62
C GLU A 234 -91.53 23.79 20.16
N ARG A 235 -92.67 23.84 19.47
CA ARG A 235 -92.76 24.44 18.13
C ARG A 235 -92.50 25.95 18.18
N ALA A 236 -93.04 26.63 19.19
CA ALA A 236 -92.87 28.08 19.36
C ALA A 236 -91.43 28.46 19.73
N THR A 237 -90.74 27.66 20.55
CA THR A 237 -89.30 27.86 20.81
C THR A 237 -88.46 27.55 19.57
N LEU A 238 -88.76 26.47 18.84
CA LEU A 238 -88.06 26.14 17.60
C LEU A 238 -88.20 27.24 16.54
N ALA A 239 -89.38 27.84 16.41
CA ALA A 239 -89.60 28.98 15.50
C ALA A 239 -88.76 30.21 15.86
N ARG A 240 -88.48 30.42 17.14
CA ARG A 240 -87.71 31.57 17.65
C ARG A 240 -86.20 31.34 17.53
N GLU A 241 -85.74 30.16 17.88
CA GLU A 241 -84.31 29.83 17.97
C GLU A 241 -83.74 29.34 16.64
N ASN A 242 -84.54 28.63 15.84
CA ASN A 242 -84.11 28.08 14.56
C ASN A 242 -85.23 28.12 13.50
N PRO A 243 -85.43 29.28 12.85
CA PRO A 243 -86.47 29.46 11.83
C PRO A 243 -86.38 28.45 10.67
N ASN A 244 -85.17 28.04 10.28
CA ASN A 244 -84.94 27.09 9.19
C ASN A 244 -85.40 25.67 9.57
N ALA A 245 -85.09 25.22 10.79
CA ALA A 245 -85.56 23.93 11.29
C ALA A 245 -87.08 23.91 11.44
N PHE A 246 -87.67 25.02 11.88
CA PHE A 246 -89.12 25.16 11.96
C PHE A 246 -89.79 25.05 10.58
N GLN A 247 -89.24 25.67 9.53
CA GLN A 247 -89.76 25.54 8.16
C GLN A 247 -89.69 24.10 7.64
N GLN A 248 -88.64 23.35 7.98
CA GLN A 248 -88.55 21.93 7.64
C GLN A 248 -89.61 21.11 8.39
N LEU A 249 -89.85 21.41 9.66
CA LEU A 249 -90.91 20.77 10.46
C LEU A 249 -92.30 21.06 9.88
N VAL A 250 -92.58 22.29 9.41
CA VAL A 250 -93.85 22.65 8.75
C VAL A 250 -94.09 21.78 7.51
N LYS A 251 -93.07 21.46 6.72
CA LYS A 251 -93.21 20.58 5.54
C LYS A 251 -93.67 19.16 5.91
N THR A 252 -93.40 18.71 7.13
CA THR A 252 -93.88 17.41 7.64
C THR A 252 -95.33 17.43 8.15
N LYS A 253 -96.00 18.60 8.15
CA LYS A 253 -97.41 18.73 8.52
C LYS A 253 -98.36 18.27 7.40
N GLU A 254 -97.93 18.38 6.15
CA GLU A 254 -98.73 18.12 4.94
C GLU A 254 -98.41 16.78 4.26
N ALA A 255 -97.55 15.95 4.88
CA ALA A 255 -97.16 14.61 4.42
C ALA A 255 -97.57 13.55 5.45
#